data_AF-A0A2E7UVQ0-F1
#
_entry.id   AF-A0A2E7UVQ0-F1
#
_cell.length_a   1.000
_cell.length_b   1.000
_cell.length_c   1.000
_cell.angle_alpha   90.00
_cell.angle_beta   90.00
_cell.angle_gamma   90.00
#
_symmetry.space_group_name_H-M   'P 1'
#
loop_
_entity.id
_entity.type
_entity.pdbx_description
1 polymer ?
#
loop_
_entity_poly.entity_id
_entity_poly.type
_entity_poly.pdbx_seq_one_letter_code
_entity_poly.pdbx_strand_id
1 'polypeptide(L)'
;MSQVVVYHPAPEHFCPHAFETTFEVSVPQEHAWAWLNRIDTFTRGQPPGYRVEFVGDRFEPGVCTVHHGPFLNFAGVIGEMDAPQYRDLQYFYGSYAIGLRLIRPTRLQFWLRETAPGITEVRLRVDSHVRSWMAGAWSLAQRLFWPGLAWQMRKELARG
;
A
#
# COMPACT_ATOMS: atom_id res chain seq x y z
N MET A 1 17.14 -16.11 -5.62
CA MET A 1 16.66 -15.57 -4.32
C MET A 1 15.35 -16.27 -4.01
N SER A 2 15.19 -16.80 -2.79
CA SER A 2 13.95 -17.47 -2.37
C SER A 2 12.81 -16.45 -2.28
N GLN A 3 11.66 -16.73 -2.91
CA GLN A 3 10.46 -15.93 -2.68
C GLN A 3 10.05 -16.03 -1.21
N VAL A 4 9.96 -14.89 -0.52
CA VAL A 4 9.39 -14.82 0.82
C VAL A 4 7.88 -14.96 0.66
N VAL A 5 7.35 -16.13 1.05
CA VAL A 5 5.90 -16.34 1.15
C VAL A 5 5.49 -15.93 2.56
N VAL A 6 4.76 -14.81 2.69
CA VAL A 6 4.22 -14.42 3.99
C VAL A 6 2.88 -15.13 4.20
N TYR A 7 2.81 -15.98 5.21
CA TYR A 7 1.57 -16.66 5.59
C TYR A 7 0.76 -15.77 6.55
N HIS A 8 -0.50 -15.52 6.21
CA HIS A 8 -1.40 -14.72 7.03
C HIS A 8 -2.59 -15.58 7.48
N PRO A 9 -2.47 -16.37 8.55
CA PRO A 9 -3.64 -17.03 9.10
C PRO A 9 -4.59 -15.98 9.69
N ALA A 10 -5.87 -16.07 9.34
CA ALA A 10 -6.90 -15.26 9.97
C ALA A 10 -7.05 -15.70 11.44
N PRO A 11 -6.92 -14.78 12.42
CA PRO A 11 -7.23 -15.12 13.81
C PRO A 11 -8.71 -15.48 13.99
N GLU A 12 -9.02 -16.16 15.08
CA GLU A 12 -10.41 -16.50 15.41
C GLU A 12 -11.32 -15.25 15.42
N HIS A 13 -12.48 -15.38 14.78
CA HIS A 13 -13.48 -14.33 14.59
C HIS A 13 -13.03 -13.13 13.73
N PHE A 14 -11.93 -13.25 12.99
CA PHE A 14 -11.62 -12.34 11.90
C PHE A 14 -12.21 -12.89 10.60
N CYS A 15 -12.65 -11.99 9.72
CA CYS A 15 -13.01 -12.32 8.36
C CYS A 15 -12.01 -11.66 7.38
N PRO A 16 -11.73 -12.30 6.24
CA PRO A 16 -11.08 -11.63 5.13
C PRO A 16 -11.89 -10.41 4.68
N HIS A 17 -11.18 -9.34 4.35
CA HIS A 17 -11.75 -8.11 3.84
C HIS A 17 -10.81 -7.52 2.79
N ALA A 18 -11.37 -7.09 1.67
CA ALA A 18 -10.64 -6.41 0.61
C ALA A 18 -11.28 -5.04 0.36
N PHE A 19 -10.44 -4.01 0.33
CA PHE A 19 -10.81 -2.69 -0.15
C PHE A 19 -10.12 -2.45 -1.49
N GLU A 20 -10.87 -2.01 -2.50
CA GLU A 20 -10.34 -1.65 -3.82
C GLU A 20 -10.74 -0.23 -4.21
N THR A 21 -9.82 0.48 -4.87
CA THR A 21 -10.09 1.78 -5.49
C THR A 21 -9.22 1.97 -6.72
N THR A 22 -9.67 2.83 -7.63
CA THR A 22 -9.00 3.12 -8.89
C THR A 22 -9.00 4.63 -9.12
N PHE A 23 -7.91 5.15 -9.67
CA PHE A 23 -7.81 6.54 -10.09
C PHE A 23 -6.86 6.69 -11.27
N GLU A 24 -7.04 7.73 -12.07
CA GLU A 24 -6.16 8.04 -13.20
C GLU A 24 -5.17 9.17 -12.88
N VAL A 25 -4.02 9.11 -13.56
CA VAL A 25 -2.98 10.15 -13.60
C VAL A 25 -2.58 10.44 -15.05
N SER A 26 -2.35 11.72 -15.38
CA SER A 26 -2.05 12.18 -16.74
C SER A 26 -0.55 12.12 -17.06
N VAL A 27 0.06 10.94 -16.89
CA VAL A 27 1.42 10.65 -17.34
C VAL A 27 1.50 9.24 -17.95
N PRO A 28 2.54 8.94 -18.75
CA PRO A 28 2.84 7.58 -19.19
C PRO A 28 3.04 6.61 -18.02
N GLN A 29 2.76 5.32 -18.26
CA GLN A 29 2.81 4.27 -17.24
C GLN A 29 4.15 4.19 -16.52
N GLU A 30 5.26 4.38 -17.25
CA GLU A 30 6.62 4.35 -16.71
C GLU A 30 6.87 5.46 -15.67
N HIS A 31 6.31 6.65 -15.85
CA HIS A 31 6.46 7.76 -14.91
C HIS A 31 5.66 7.50 -13.63
N ALA A 32 4.43 7.00 -13.77
CA ALA A 32 3.61 6.57 -12.65
C ALA A 32 4.29 5.43 -11.86
N TRP A 33 4.87 4.47 -12.56
CA TRP A 33 5.62 3.35 -11.99
C TRP A 33 6.86 3.82 -11.22
N ALA A 34 7.68 4.67 -11.83
CA ALA A 34 8.87 5.22 -11.19
C ALA A 34 8.51 5.99 -9.91
N TRP A 35 7.43 6.76 -9.92
CA TRP A 35 6.95 7.48 -8.73
C TRP A 35 6.47 6.55 -7.61
N LEU A 36 5.73 5.49 -7.95
CA LEU A 36 5.20 4.52 -6.99
C LEU A 36 6.26 3.65 -6.32
N ASN A 37 7.47 3.60 -6.89
CA ASN A 37 8.60 2.78 -6.43
C ASN A 37 9.76 3.63 -5.90
N ARG A 38 9.49 4.89 -5.54
CA ARG A 38 10.44 5.74 -4.87
C ARG A 38 10.24 5.66 -3.36
N ILE A 39 11.32 5.44 -2.61
CA ILE A 39 11.25 5.43 -1.13
C ILE A 39 10.80 6.79 -0.59
N ASP A 40 11.26 7.89 -1.20
CA ASP A 40 10.94 9.24 -0.72
C ASP A 40 9.47 9.63 -0.92
N THR A 41 8.77 8.99 -1.86
CA THR A 41 7.30 9.06 -1.99
C THR A 41 6.59 8.73 -0.69
N PHE A 42 7.12 7.77 0.09
CA PHE A 42 6.49 7.28 1.32
C PHE A 42 7.13 7.84 2.60
N THR A 43 8.40 8.23 2.57
CA THR A 43 9.10 8.68 3.79
C THR A 43 9.00 10.18 4.04
N ARG A 44 8.74 11.00 3.01
CA ARG A 44 8.61 12.46 3.15
C ARG A 44 7.18 12.88 3.45
N GLY A 45 7.03 14.02 4.13
CA GLY A 45 5.73 14.66 4.35
C GLY A 45 4.78 13.93 5.31
N GLN A 46 5.28 12.97 6.08
CA GLN A 46 4.46 12.21 7.03
C GLN A 46 3.95 13.11 8.17
N PRO A 47 2.68 12.96 8.60
CA PRO A 47 2.15 13.70 9.72
C PRO A 47 2.96 13.47 11.01
N PRO A 48 2.96 14.43 11.96
CA PRO A 48 3.65 14.25 13.24
C PRO A 48 3.27 12.94 13.94
N GLY A 49 4.28 12.19 14.38
CA GLY A 49 4.11 10.89 15.03
C GLY A 49 4.02 9.68 14.09
N TYR A 50 3.93 9.90 12.78
CA TYR A 50 3.95 8.83 11.77
C TYR A 50 5.28 8.80 11.03
N ARG A 51 5.77 7.59 10.73
CA ARG A 51 7.01 7.38 9.97
C ARG A 51 6.89 6.16 9.07
N VAL A 52 7.64 6.21 7.98
CA VAL A 52 7.87 5.07 7.10
C VAL A 52 9.37 4.85 7.03
N GLU A 53 9.79 3.60 7.18
CA GLU A 53 11.19 3.21 7.14
C GLU A 53 11.37 2.02 6.19
N PHE A 54 12.52 1.95 5.53
CA PHE A 54 12.91 0.88 4.63
C PHE A 54 14.29 0.38 5.05
N VAL A 55 14.53 -0.93 4.92
CA VAL A 55 15.86 -1.50 5.10
C VAL A 55 16.63 -1.36 3.80
N GLY A 56 17.40 -0.28 3.69
CA GLY A 56 18.15 0.07 2.48
C GLY A 56 17.63 1.33 1.80
N ASP A 57 18.15 1.60 0.60
CA ASP A 57 17.90 2.81 -0.19
C ASP A 57 17.19 2.54 -1.53
N ARG A 58 16.82 1.27 -1.79
CA ARG A 58 16.11 0.84 -3.00
C ARG A 58 14.75 0.27 -2.69
N PHE A 59 13.81 0.45 -3.63
CA PHE A 59 12.51 -0.17 -3.61
C PHE A 59 12.54 -1.40 -4.53
N GLU A 60 12.84 -2.57 -3.97
CA GLU A 60 13.00 -3.81 -4.73
C GLU A 60 12.47 -5.02 -3.94
N PRO A 61 12.13 -6.14 -4.61
CA PRO A 61 11.68 -7.35 -3.95
C PRO A 61 12.61 -7.80 -2.81
N GLY A 62 12.02 -8.13 -1.67
CA GLY A 62 12.74 -8.54 -0.46
C GLY A 62 13.11 -7.40 0.50
N VAL A 63 12.95 -6.13 0.10
CA VAL A 63 13.19 -5.00 1.01
C VAL A 63 12.11 -4.93 2.07
N CYS A 64 12.53 -4.98 3.33
CA CYS A 64 11.64 -4.80 4.48
C CYS A 64 11.29 -3.32 4.66
N THR A 65 10.04 -3.06 5.03
CA THR A 65 9.53 -1.73 5.35
C THR A 65 8.64 -1.78 6.58
N VAL A 66 8.57 -0.67 7.31
CA VAL A 66 7.60 -0.47 8.38
C VAL A 66 6.97 0.92 8.26
N HIS A 67 5.64 0.96 8.23
CA HIS A 67 4.89 2.20 8.42
C HIS A 67 4.35 2.16 9.85
N HIS A 68 4.66 3.14 10.68
CA HIS A 68 4.26 3.10 12.09
C HIS A 68 3.88 4.48 12.61
N GLY A 69 3.10 4.47 13.69
CA GLY A 69 2.67 5.65 14.41
C GLY A 69 1.60 5.31 15.45
N PRO A 70 0.92 6.31 16.02
CA PRO A 70 -0.18 6.08 16.94
C PRO A 70 -1.20 5.10 16.35
N PHE A 71 -1.42 4.01 17.10
CA PHE A 71 -2.37 2.95 16.78
C PHE A 71 -2.11 2.20 15.46
N LEU A 72 -0.92 2.29 14.88
CA LEU A 72 -0.62 1.70 13.58
C LEU A 72 0.79 1.10 13.57
N ASN A 73 0.89 -0.13 13.08
CA ASN A 73 2.17 -0.75 12.75
C ASN A 73 1.96 -1.65 11.54
N PHE A 74 2.47 -1.25 10.38
CA PHE A 74 2.42 -1.99 9.12
C PHE A 74 3.83 -2.35 8.70
N ALA A 75 4.38 -3.38 9.35
CA ALA A 75 5.64 -3.98 8.96
C ALA A 75 5.41 -4.99 7.83
N GLY A 76 6.28 -5.02 6.84
CA GLY A 76 6.15 -5.89 5.70
C GLY A 76 7.39 -5.97 4.85
N VAL A 77 7.25 -6.61 3.70
CA VAL A 77 8.29 -6.81 2.69
C VAL A 77 7.74 -6.49 1.32
N ILE A 78 8.51 -5.76 0.51
CA ILE A 78 8.21 -5.61 -0.92
C ILE A 78 8.25 -7.00 -1.54
N GLY A 79 7.14 -7.45 -2.10
CA GLY A 79 7.03 -8.81 -2.62
C GLY A 79 7.32 -8.84 -4.11
N GLU A 80 6.32 -9.22 -4.89
CA GLU A 80 6.40 -9.32 -6.34
C GLU A 80 6.39 -7.93 -6.98
N MET A 81 7.21 -7.76 -8.02
CA MET A 81 7.22 -6.60 -8.89
C MET A 81 7.34 -7.09 -10.34
N ASP A 82 6.32 -6.84 -11.13
CA ASP A 82 6.29 -7.06 -12.58
C ASP A 82 6.19 -5.68 -13.25
N ALA A 83 7.35 -5.11 -13.55
CA ALA A 83 7.42 -3.74 -14.05
C ALA A 83 6.91 -3.62 -15.49
N PRO A 84 6.16 -2.55 -15.85
CA PRO A 84 5.65 -1.47 -15.00
C PRO A 84 4.19 -1.71 -14.53
N GLN A 85 3.73 -2.96 -14.50
CA GLN A 85 2.31 -3.32 -14.44
C GLN A 85 1.80 -3.62 -13.03
N TYR A 86 2.65 -4.21 -12.18
CA TYR A 86 2.19 -4.76 -10.91
C TYR A 86 3.26 -4.71 -9.83
N ARG A 87 2.86 -4.36 -8.60
CA ARG A 87 3.66 -4.64 -7.41
C ARG A 87 2.82 -4.93 -6.18
N ASP A 88 3.44 -5.54 -5.18
CA ASP A 88 2.87 -5.65 -3.85
C ASP A 88 3.81 -5.36 -2.67
N LEU A 89 3.17 -5.18 -1.53
CA LEU A 89 3.75 -5.15 -0.20
C LEU A 89 3.00 -6.17 0.65
N GLN A 90 3.72 -7.16 1.16
CA GLN A 90 3.16 -8.21 2.02
C GLN A 90 3.42 -7.86 3.48
N TYR A 91 2.37 -7.78 4.29
CA TYR A 91 2.46 -7.33 5.68
C TYR A 91 2.68 -8.49 6.65
N PHE A 92 3.69 -8.42 7.49
CA PHE A 92 3.94 -9.48 8.48
C PHE A 92 2.77 -9.64 9.47
N TYR A 93 2.68 -10.83 10.08
CA TYR A 93 1.60 -11.20 10.99
C TYR A 93 1.38 -10.21 12.16
N GLY A 94 2.45 -9.54 12.60
CA GLY A 94 2.40 -8.52 13.66
C GLY A 94 1.86 -7.16 13.22
N SER A 95 1.44 -7.01 11.96
CA SER A 95 0.90 -5.76 11.45
C SER A 95 -0.54 -5.52 11.90
N TYR A 96 -0.85 -4.28 12.27
CA TYR A 96 -2.16 -3.89 12.75
C TYR A 96 -2.53 -2.43 12.48
N ALA A 97 -3.84 -2.18 12.41
CA ALA A 97 -4.44 -0.86 12.55
C ALA A 97 -5.38 -0.84 13.76
N ILE A 98 -5.34 0.24 14.53
CA ILE A 98 -6.02 0.46 15.82
C ILE A 98 -5.49 -0.46 16.94
N GLY A 99 -5.31 -1.75 16.66
CA GLY A 99 -4.64 -2.72 17.51
C GLY A 99 -4.68 -4.13 16.94
N LEU A 100 -3.82 -5.01 17.45
CA LEU A 100 -3.69 -6.42 17.02
C LEU A 100 -4.99 -7.24 17.07
N ARG A 101 -5.98 -6.79 17.86
CA ARG A 101 -7.25 -7.49 18.07
C ARG A 101 -8.36 -7.07 17.09
N LEU A 102 -8.08 -6.10 16.22
CA LEU A 102 -9.10 -5.37 15.46
C LEU A 102 -8.92 -5.51 13.94
N ILE A 103 -7.80 -5.04 13.41
CA ILE A 103 -7.52 -4.99 11.97
C ILE A 103 -6.08 -5.43 11.75
N ARG A 104 -5.86 -6.36 10.83
CA ARG A 104 -4.55 -6.87 10.44
C ARG A 104 -4.43 -6.83 8.92
N PRO A 105 -3.71 -5.85 8.35
CA PRO A 105 -3.49 -5.85 6.92
C PRO A 105 -2.59 -7.04 6.53
N THR A 106 -2.81 -7.58 5.35
CA THR A 106 -2.07 -8.74 4.85
C THR A 106 -1.32 -8.41 3.57
N ARG A 107 -1.95 -7.63 2.68
CA ARG A 107 -1.35 -7.25 1.40
C ARG A 107 -1.80 -5.87 0.95
N LEU A 108 -0.88 -5.12 0.36
CA LEU A 108 -1.17 -3.91 -0.40
C LEU A 108 -0.66 -4.13 -1.83
N GLN A 109 -1.55 -3.95 -2.81
CA GLN A 109 -1.27 -4.24 -4.21
C GLN A 109 -1.58 -3.02 -5.08
N PHE A 110 -0.75 -2.83 -6.10
CA PHE A 110 -0.94 -1.81 -7.13
C PHE A 110 -0.89 -2.46 -8.51
N TRP A 111 -1.84 -2.10 -9.37
CA TRP A 111 -1.80 -2.40 -10.80
C TRP A 111 -1.82 -1.10 -11.57
N LEU A 112 -1.01 -1.03 -12.61
CA LEU A 112 -0.96 0.10 -13.53
C LEU A 112 -1.34 -0.38 -14.92
N ARG A 113 -2.13 0.43 -15.61
CA ARG A 113 -2.53 0.19 -16.99
C ARG A 113 -2.65 1.52 -17.73
N GLU A 114 -2.03 1.62 -18.89
CA GLU A 114 -2.30 2.75 -19.78
C GLU A 114 -3.71 2.62 -20.37
N THR A 115 -4.56 3.63 -20.16
CA THR A 115 -5.95 3.66 -20.67
C THR A 115 -6.06 4.49 -21.95
N ALA A 116 -5.16 5.45 -22.13
CA ALA A 116 -5.00 6.26 -23.34
C ALA A 116 -3.56 6.79 -23.38
N PRO A 117 -3.06 7.29 -24.53
CA PRO A 117 -1.72 7.85 -24.63
C PRO A 117 -1.43 8.89 -23.54
N GLY A 118 -0.49 8.58 -22.64
CA GLY A 118 -0.12 9.48 -21.54
C GLY A 118 -1.14 9.54 -20.39
N ILE A 119 -2.09 8.60 -20.31
CA ILE A 119 -3.01 8.45 -19.18
C ILE A 119 -2.84 7.05 -18.59
N THR A 120 -2.47 7.01 -17.31
CA THR A 120 -2.31 5.77 -16.56
C THR A 120 -3.40 5.63 -15.52
N GLU A 121 -4.12 4.51 -15.57
CA GLU A 121 -4.98 4.04 -14.51
C GLU A 121 -4.14 3.33 -13.45
N VAL A 122 -4.33 3.72 -12.18
CA VAL A 122 -3.74 3.09 -11.01
C VAL A 122 -4.88 2.44 -10.23
N ARG A 123 -4.90 1.11 -10.20
CA ARG A 123 -5.78 0.33 -9.32
C ARG A 123 -5.02 -0.07 -8.07
N LEU A 124 -5.66 0.07 -6.93
CA LEU A 124 -5.11 -0.29 -5.62
C LEU A 124 -6.04 -1.27 -4.91
N ARG A 125 -5.45 -2.24 -4.21
CA ARG A 125 -6.15 -3.14 -3.30
C ARG A 125 -5.44 -3.27 -1.97
N VAL A 126 -6.21 -3.22 -0.88
CA VAL A 126 -5.76 -3.56 0.47
C VAL A 126 -6.50 -4.81 0.93
N ASP A 127 -5.77 -5.89 1.14
CA ASP A 127 -6.26 -7.07 1.82
C ASP A 127 -6.01 -6.96 3.32
N SER A 128 -6.98 -7.41 4.12
CA SER A 128 -6.89 -7.40 5.58
C SER A 128 -7.72 -8.52 6.18
N HIS A 129 -7.30 -8.98 7.36
CA HIS A 129 -8.20 -9.64 8.29
C HIS A 129 -8.78 -8.59 9.23
N VAL A 130 -10.10 -8.58 9.40
CA VAL A 130 -10.78 -7.64 10.30
C VAL A 130 -11.78 -8.36 11.18
N ARG A 131 -12.07 -7.80 12.36
CA ARG A 131 -13.31 -8.14 13.07
C ARG A 131 -14.50 -7.77 12.17
N SER A 132 -15.47 -8.67 12.02
CA SER A 132 -16.60 -8.50 11.11
C SER A 132 -17.35 -7.17 11.31
N TRP A 133 -17.60 -6.78 12.57
CA TRP A 133 -18.27 -5.52 12.92
C TRP A 133 -17.44 -4.27 12.58
N MET A 134 -16.14 -4.41 12.33
CA MET A 134 -15.25 -3.32 11.93
C MET A 134 -15.09 -3.16 10.43
N ALA A 135 -15.56 -4.12 9.61
CA ALA A 135 -15.32 -4.10 8.17
C ALA A 135 -15.82 -2.80 7.50
N GLY A 136 -16.99 -2.29 7.93
CA GLY A 136 -17.54 -1.02 7.43
C GLY A 136 -16.72 0.20 7.85
N ALA A 137 -16.32 0.27 9.11
CA ALA A 137 -15.45 1.35 9.61
C ALA A 137 -14.08 1.34 8.91
N TRP A 138 -13.52 0.15 8.67
CA TRP A 138 -12.27 0.00 7.95
C TRP A 138 -12.39 0.44 6.49
N SER A 139 -13.45 0.04 5.79
CA SER A 139 -13.73 0.52 4.43
C SER A 139 -13.83 2.04 4.38
N LEU A 140 -14.50 2.67 5.35
CA LEU A 140 -14.61 4.13 5.42
C LEU A 140 -13.24 4.79 5.60
N ALA A 141 -12.41 4.28 6.51
CA ALA A 141 -11.07 4.80 6.71
C ALA A 141 -10.23 4.72 5.41
N GLN A 142 -10.31 3.59 4.71
CA GLN A 142 -9.64 3.40 3.42
C GLN A 142 -10.13 4.39 2.34
N ARG A 143 -11.46 4.60 2.27
CA ARG A 143 -12.06 5.58 1.34
C ARG A 143 -11.63 7.01 1.59
N LEU A 144 -11.30 7.37 2.83
CA LEU A 144 -10.82 8.70 3.18
C LEU A 144 -9.30 8.85 2.95
N PHE A 145 -8.54 7.77 3.14
CA PHE A 145 -7.08 7.79 3.03
C PHE A 145 -6.59 7.84 1.57
N TRP A 146 -7.06 6.93 0.71
CA TRP A 146 -6.50 6.77 -0.64
C TRP A 146 -6.69 7.95 -1.61
N PRO A 147 -7.76 8.77 -1.52
CA PRO A 147 -7.83 10.01 -2.29
C PRO A 147 -6.64 10.95 -2.02
N GLY A 148 -6.06 10.91 -0.82
CA GLY A 148 -4.84 11.66 -0.50
C GLY A 148 -3.63 11.22 -1.31
N LEU A 149 -3.42 9.91 -1.46
CA LEU A 149 -2.36 9.37 -2.33
C LEU A 149 -2.59 9.80 -3.79
N ALA A 150 -3.81 9.62 -4.29
CA ALA A 150 -4.15 10.01 -5.67
C ALA A 150 -3.88 11.49 -5.92
N TRP A 151 -4.25 12.36 -4.98
CA TRP A 151 -3.95 13.79 -5.05
C TRP A 151 -2.46 14.08 -5.03
N GLN A 152 -1.70 13.45 -4.12
CA GLN A 152 -0.26 13.66 -4.03
C GLN A 152 0.46 13.24 -5.32
N MET A 153 0.10 12.06 -5.86
CA MET A 153 0.65 11.54 -7.10
C MET A 153 0.39 12.48 -8.27
N ARG A 154 -0.87 12.93 -8.45
CA ARG A 154 -1.23 13.92 -9.49
C ARG A 154 -0.46 15.23 -9.34
N LYS A 155 -0.33 15.73 -8.11
CA LYS A 155 0.35 16.99 -7.80
C LYS A 155 1.85 16.92 -8.11
N GLU A 156 2.51 15.82 -7.75
CA GLU A 156 3.95 15.67 -7.95
C GLU A 156 4.30 15.36 -9.41
N LEU A 157 3.51 14.51 -10.07
CA LEU A 157 3.71 14.17 -11.48
C LEU A 157 3.37 15.33 -12.43
N ALA A 158 2.53 16.28 -12.03
CA ALA A 158 2.30 17.50 -12.81
C ALA A 158 3.42 18.56 -12.69
N ARG A 159 4.39 18.36 -11.77
CA ARG A 159 5.48 19.31 -11.50
C ARG A 159 6.83 18.88 -12.09
N GLY A 160 6.93 17.65 -12.58
CA GLY A 160 8.12 17.10 -13.24
C GLY A 160 7.83 16.82 -14.70
#